data_AF-A0A0B1STM7-F1
#
_entry.id   AF-A0A0B1STM7-F1
#
_cell.length_a   1.000
_cell.length_b   1.000
_cell.length_c   1.000
_cell.angle_alpha   90.00
_cell.angle_beta   90.00
_cell.angle_gamma   90.00
#
_symmetry.space_group_name_H-M   'P 1'
#
loop_
_entity.id
_entity.type
_entity.pdbx_description
1 polymer ?
#
loop_
_entity_poly.entity_id
_entity_poly.type
_entity_poly.pdbx_seq_one_letter_code
_entity_poly.pdbx_strand_id
1 'polypeptide(L)'
;MLTVLVTWTTTVLSLSLVLFHVLRRLWESLCISVYSDTTMNVFHYVVGLIHYAILPLAIVCESKGIADNRYGLVFTTSALSSMQWIGVALFFLCNQQQHHIARDIASLRKAPDGMLRFLIPVKPHLIF
;
A
#
# COMPACT_ATOMS: atom_id res chain seq x y z
N MET A 1 -2.08 -8.24 31.41
CA MET A 1 -1.52 -7.78 30.13
C MET A 1 -2.14 -8.65 29.04
N LEU A 2 -3.14 -8.13 28.32
CA LEU A 2 -3.97 -8.92 27.39
C LEU A 2 -3.22 -9.05 26.06
N THR A 3 -2.42 -10.10 25.88
CA THR A 3 -1.78 -10.39 24.60
C THR A 3 -2.87 -10.83 23.61
N VAL A 4 -3.22 -9.95 22.68
CA VAL A 4 -4.15 -10.23 21.57
C VAL A 4 -3.45 -11.14 20.59
N LEU A 5 -3.38 -12.41 20.95
CA LEU A 5 -2.63 -13.41 20.19
C LEU A 5 -3.42 -13.85 18.95
N VAL A 6 -2.89 -13.52 17.77
CA VAL A 6 -3.49 -13.71 16.46
C VAL A 6 -3.23 -15.15 15.96
N THR A 7 -4.22 -15.77 15.28
CA THR A 7 -4.11 -17.14 14.77
C THR A 7 -3.23 -17.20 13.51
N TRP A 8 -2.60 -18.35 13.23
CA TRP A 8 -1.77 -18.51 12.04
C TRP A 8 -2.50 -18.16 10.73
N THR A 9 -3.75 -18.60 10.57
CA THR A 9 -4.60 -18.27 9.42
C THR A 9 -4.75 -16.76 9.21
N THR A 10 -4.95 -16.01 10.30
CA THR A 10 -5.18 -14.57 10.23
C THR A 10 -3.89 -13.81 9.97
N THR A 11 -2.76 -14.26 10.52
CA THR A 11 -1.42 -13.77 10.17
C THR A 11 -1.13 -13.94 8.68
N VAL A 12 -1.32 -15.15 8.12
CA VAL A 12 -1.08 -15.41 6.69
C VAL A 12 -1.99 -14.57 5.82
N LEU A 13 -3.27 -14.46 6.17
CA LEU A 13 -4.23 -13.61 5.46
C LEU A 13 -3.78 -12.13 5.48
N SER A 14 -3.45 -11.59 6.64
CA SER A 14 -2.98 -10.20 6.78
C SER A 14 -1.70 -9.94 5.99
N LEU A 15 -0.71 -10.84 6.06
CA LEU A 15 0.52 -10.72 5.28
C LEU A 15 0.25 -10.73 3.77
N SER A 16 -0.67 -11.59 3.32
CA SER A 16 -1.08 -11.66 1.91
C SER A 16 -1.73 -10.36 1.44
N LEU A 17 -2.61 -9.77 2.26
CA LEU A 17 -3.25 -8.48 1.96
C LEU A 17 -2.25 -7.32 1.94
N VAL A 18 -1.31 -7.29 2.89
CA VAL A 18 -0.25 -6.27 2.93
C VAL A 18 0.65 -6.40 1.70
N LEU A 19 1.06 -7.61 1.33
CA LEU A 19 1.86 -7.85 0.13
C LEU A 19 1.14 -7.35 -1.13
N PHE A 20 -0.14 -7.72 -1.29
CA PHE A 20 -0.96 -7.25 -2.39
C PHE A 20 -1.04 -5.72 -2.45
N HIS A 21 -1.29 -5.07 -1.31
CA HIS A 21 -1.35 -3.61 -1.22
C HIS A 21 -0.03 -2.95 -1.65
N VAL A 22 1.10 -3.44 -1.16
CA VAL A 22 2.43 -2.88 -1.45
C VAL A 22 2.81 -3.09 -2.91
N LEU A 23 2.60 -4.30 -3.47
CA LEU A 23 2.88 -4.59 -4.88
C LEU A 23 2.08 -3.68 -5.81
N ARG A 24 0.80 -3.48 -5.52
CA ARG A 24 -0.03 -2.57 -6.30
C ARG A 24 0.44 -1.12 -6.18
N ARG A 25 0.79 -0.67 -4.96
CA ARG A 25 1.28 0.70 -4.74
C ARG A 25 2.61 0.94 -5.47
N LEU A 26 3.47 -0.08 -5.52
CA LEU A 26 4.72 -0.07 -6.30
C LEU A 26 4.41 0.02 -7.80
N TRP A 27 3.50 -0.82 -8.31
CA TRP A 27 3.07 -0.77 -9.70
C TRP A 27 2.49 0.60 -10.10
N GLU A 28 1.60 1.16 -9.28
CA GLU A 28 1.06 2.51 -9.50
C GLU A 28 2.16 3.57 -9.54
N SER A 29 3.13 3.48 -8.63
CA SER A 29 4.26 4.40 -8.57
C SER A 29 5.13 4.29 -9.83
N LEU A 30 5.41 3.07 -10.31
CA LEU A 30 6.27 2.86 -11.48
C LEU A 30 5.58 3.13 -12.82
N CYS A 31 4.29 2.81 -12.95
CA CYS A 31 3.61 2.78 -14.24
C CYS A 31 2.53 3.86 -14.43
N ILE A 32 1.95 4.38 -13.35
CA ILE A 32 0.80 5.31 -13.41
C ILE A 32 1.21 6.72 -12.94
N SER A 33 2.08 6.82 -11.94
CA SER A 33 2.49 8.09 -11.36
C SER A 33 3.28 8.93 -12.36
N VAL A 34 2.78 10.14 -12.62
CA VAL A 34 3.48 11.16 -13.40
C VAL A 34 4.21 12.07 -12.42
N TYR A 35 5.52 11.89 -12.25
CA TYR A 35 6.32 12.69 -11.32
C TYR A 35 6.64 14.07 -11.90
N SER A 36 6.70 15.08 -11.02
CA SER A 36 7.24 16.41 -11.33
C SER A 36 8.73 16.42 -10.98
N ASP A 37 9.50 17.44 -11.41
CA ASP A 37 10.92 17.64 -11.08
C ASP A 37 11.20 17.89 -9.58
N THR A 38 10.18 17.74 -8.73
CA THR A 38 10.29 17.78 -7.28
C THR A 38 11.06 16.57 -6.75
N THR A 39 12.22 16.81 -6.14
CA THR A 39 13.02 15.77 -5.46
C THR A 39 12.45 15.48 -4.08
N MET A 40 12.18 14.21 -3.75
CA MET A 40 11.78 13.81 -2.40
C MET A 40 13.00 13.71 -1.48
N ASN A 41 12.85 14.13 -0.22
CA ASN A 41 13.92 13.98 0.78
C ASN A 41 14.24 12.48 0.99
N VAL A 42 15.53 12.12 0.85
CA VAL A 42 16.04 10.76 1.03
C VAL A 42 15.67 10.18 2.40
N PHE A 43 15.66 10.99 3.45
CA PHE A 43 15.25 10.53 4.79
C PHE A 43 13.80 10.03 4.80
N HIS A 44 12.89 10.76 4.15
CA HIS A 44 11.49 10.35 4.06
C HIS A 44 11.32 9.04 3.28
N TYR A 45 12.13 8.85 2.24
CA TYR A 45 12.17 7.61 1.48
C TYR A 45 12.63 6.42 2.33
N VAL A 46 13.73 6.57 3.08
CA VAL A 46 14.28 5.52 3.95
C VAL A 46 13.29 5.16 5.06
N VAL A 47 12.66 6.15 5.70
CA VAL A 47 11.62 5.91 6.72
C VAL A 47 10.45 5.13 6.14
N GLY A 48 10.01 5.47 4.92
CA GLY A 48 8.97 4.72 4.21
C GLY A 48 9.36 3.26 3.99
N LEU A 49 10.60 3.01 3.55
CA LEU A 49 11.10 1.64 3.34
C LEU A 49 11.15 0.83 4.64
N ILE A 50 11.66 1.43 5.72
CA ILE A 50 11.68 0.81 7.04
C ILE A 50 10.27 0.49 7.51
N HIS A 51 9.33 1.42 7.33
CA HIS A 51 7.93 1.22 7.71
C HIS A 51 7.30 0.01 7.01
N TYR A 52 7.52 -0.12 5.69
CA TYR A 52 7.01 -1.27 4.93
C TYR A 52 7.68 -2.60 5.31
N ALA A 53 8.89 -2.58 5.87
CA ALA A 53 9.56 -3.79 6.38
C ALA A 53 9.12 -4.17 7.80
N ILE A 54 8.93 -3.18 8.69
CA ILE A 54 8.53 -3.41 10.08
C ILE A 54 7.08 -3.89 10.17
N LEU A 55 6.19 -3.41 9.30
CA LEU A 55 4.77 -3.80 9.32
C LEU A 55 4.54 -5.32 9.21
N PRO A 56 5.08 -6.04 8.20
CA PRO A 56 5.01 -7.50 8.15
C PRO A 56 5.65 -8.17 9.36
N LEU A 57 6.79 -7.66 9.83
CA LEU A 57 7.50 -8.20 10.98
C LEU A 57 6.66 -8.12 12.27
N ALA A 58 5.98 -6.99 12.50
CA ALA A 58 5.08 -6.83 13.63
C ALA A 58 3.93 -7.84 13.61
N ILE A 59 3.34 -8.08 12.43
CA ILE A 59 2.26 -9.07 12.26
C ILE A 59 2.75 -10.50 12.58
N VAL A 60 3.98 -10.81 12.19
CA VAL A 60 4.64 -12.09 12.46
C VAL A 60 4.91 -12.25 13.97
N CYS A 61 5.41 -11.21 14.65
CA CYS A 61 5.70 -11.23 16.08
C CYS A 61 4.44 -11.47 16.96
N GLU A 62 3.27 -11.00 16.52
CA GLU A 62 2.00 -11.20 17.23
C GLU A 62 1.34 -12.57 16.94
N SER A 63 1.94 -13.39 16.08
CA SER A 63 1.37 -14.67 15.67
C SER A 63 1.72 -15.81 16.63
N LYS A 64 0.71 -16.59 17.04
CA LYS A 64 0.89 -17.79 17.89
C LYS A 64 1.62 -18.93 17.20
N GLY A 65 1.45 -19.07 15.87
CA GLY A 65 1.81 -20.28 15.14
C GLY A 65 3.30 -20.47 14.88
N ILE A 66 4.12 -19.42 15.03
CA ILE A 66 5.55 -19.50 14.68
C ILE A 66 6.37 -20.16 15.80
N ALA A 67 6.00 -19.94 17.06
CA ALA A 67 6.75 -20.44 18.21
C ALA A 67 6.30 -21.84 18.66
N ASP A 68 5.09 -22.27 18.30
CA ASP A 68 4.51 -23.53 18.79
C ASP A 68 4.37 -24.56 17.66
N ASN A 69 5.27 -25.55 17.67
CA ASN A 69 5.37 -26.65 16.70
C ASN A 69 4.14 -27.59 16.70
N ARG A 70 3.19 -27.40 17.63
CA ARG A 70 1.96 -28.20 17.73
C ARG A 70 0.88 -27.77 16.75
N TYR A 71 0.95 -26.54 16.24
CA TYR A 71 0.03 -26.03 15.24
C TYR A 71 0.70 -26.13 13.88
N GLY A 72 0.38 -27.18 13.12
CA GLY A 72 0.81 -27.27 11.72
C GLY A 72 0.38 -26.03 10.94
N LEU A 73 1.08 -25.76 9.84
CA LEU A 73 0.88 -24.60 8.92
C LEU A 73 -0.45 -24.67 8.14
N VAL A 74 -1.53 -25.08 8.80
CA VAL A 74 -2.82 -25.36 8.19
C VAL A 74 -3.62 -24.07 8.13
N PHE A 75 -3.94 -23.64 6.91
CA PHE A 75 -4.85 -22.54 6.67
C PHE A 75 -6.28 -23.06 6.75
N THR A 76 -7.06 -22.53 7.70
CA THR A 76 -8.45 -22.96 7.90
C THR A 76 -9.38 -21.76 7.86
N THR A 77 -10.29 -21.73 6.87
CA THR A 77 -11.25 -20.64 6.66
C THR A 77 -12.28 -20.53 7.77
N SER A 78 -12.63 -21.64 8.46
CA SER A 78 -13.51 -21.63 9.63
C SER A 78 -12.86 -21.01 10.88
N ALA A 79 -11.55 -20.76 10.87
CA ALA A 79 -10.86 -20.03 11.93
C ALA A 79 -11.00 -18.49 11.78
N LEU A 80 -11.62 -18.01 10.70
CA LEU A 80 -11.83 -16.60 10.44
C LEU A 80 -13.18 -16.13 10.98
N SER A 81 -13.17 -15.05 11.75
CA SER A 81 -14.39 -14.40 12.24
C SER A 81 -15.11 -13.66 11.10
N SER A 82 -16.44 -13.54 11.19
CA SER A 82 -17.24 -12.73 10.27
C SER A 82 -16.75 -11.27 10.18
N MET A 83 -16.24 -10.71 11.27
CA MET A 83 -15.63 -9.36 11.28
C MET A 83 -14.36 -9.28 10.42
N GLN A 84 -13.58 -10.36 10.35
CA GLN A 84 -12.37 -10.39 9.52
C GLN A 84 -12.74 -10.44 8.04
N TRP A 85 -13.79 -11.19 7.68
CA TRP A 85 -14.32 -11.18 6.32
C TRP A 85 -14.85 -9.82 5.89
N ILE A 86 -15.55 -9.11 6.80
CA ILE A 86 -15.97 -7.72 6.55
C ILE A 86 -14.74 -6.82 6.35
N GLY A 87 -13.70 -7.00 7.18
CA GLY A 87 -12.44 -6.27 7.03
C GLY A 87 -11.74 -6.53 5.69
N VAL A 88 -11.72 -7.77 5.21
CA VAL A 88 -11.20 -8.14 3.88
C VAL A 88 -12.00 -7.45 2.78
N ALA A 89 -13.33 -7.51 2.85
CA ALA A 89 -14.20 -6.86 1.86
C ALA A 89 -13.97 -5.34 1.83
N LEU A 90 -13.94 -4.70 2.99
CA LEU A 90 -13.67 -3.28 3.12
C LEU A 90 -12.26 -2.93 2.61
N PHE A 91 -11.26 -3.76 2.88
CA PHE A 91 -9.91 -3.60 2.37
C PHE A 91 -9.91 -3.51 0.84
N PHE A 92 -10.59 -4.43 0.15
CA PHE A 92 -10.66 -4.41 -1.33
C PHE A 92 -11.39 -3.18 -1.86
N LEU A 93 -12.51 -2.78 -1.24
CA LEU A 93 -13.26 -1.58 -1.61
C LEU A 93 -12.39 -0.32 -1.48
N CYS A 94 -11.74 -0.14 -0.32
CA CYS A 94 -10.84 0.98 -0.07
C CYS A 94 -9.62 0.94 -0.98
N ASN A 95 -9.07 -0.26 -1.25
CA ASN A 95 -7.99 -0.43 -2.20
C ASN A 95 -8.44 0.13 -3.56
N GLN A 96 -9.56 -0.34 -4.08
CA GLN A 96 -10.04 0.06 -5.40
C GLN A 96 -10.26 1.57 -5.48
N GLN A 97 -10.89 2.18 -4.47
CA GLN A 97 -11.07 3.63 -4.41
C GLN A 97 -9.73 4.39 -4.43
N GLN A 98 -8.74 3.94 -3.65
CA GLN A 98 -7.41 4.54 -3.65
C GLN A 98 -6.75 4.48 -5.04
N HIS A 99 -6.94 3.40 -5.79
CA HIS A 99 -6.42 3.25 -7.15
C HIS A 99 -7.08 4.24 -8.11
N HIS A 100 -8.41 4.41 -8.05
CA HIS A 100 -9.13 5.38 -8.88
C HIS A 100 -8.61 6.80 -8.62
N ILE A 101 -8.51 7.19 -7.35
CA ILE A 101 -7.99 8.52 -6.97
C ILE A 101 -6.56 8.73 -7.49
N ALA A 102 -5.70 7.72 -7.38
CA ALA A 102 -4.32 7.82 -7.88
C ALA A 102 -4.27 8.05 -9.41
N ARG A 103 -5.16 7.38 -10.17
CA ARG A 103 -5.28 7.59 -11.62
C ARG A 103 -5.83 8.97 -11.96
N ASP A 104 -6.83 9.45 -11.21
CA ASP A 104 -7.41 10.78 -11.43
C ASP A 104 -6.38 11.88 -11.15
N ILE A 105 -5.61 11.77 -10.07
CA ILE A 105 -4.51 12.70 -9.80
C ILE A 105 -3.46 12.66 -10.92
N ALA A 106 -3.12 11.47 -11.43
CA ALA A 106 -2.17 11.33 -12.53
C ALA A 106 -2.71 11.89 -13.85
N SER A 107 -4.02 11.79 -14.11
CA SER A 107 -4.64 12.33 -15.32
C SER A 107 -4.71 13.85 -15.30
N LEU A 108 -4.93 14.47 -14.14
CA LEU A 108 -4.90 15.93 -13.97
C LEU A 108 -3.53 16.56 -14.31
N ARG A 109 -2.44 15.79 -14.23
CA ARG A 109 -1.09 16.25 -14.60
C ARG A 109 -0.84 16.23 -16.12
N LYS A 110 -1.65 15.50 -16.87
CA LYS A 110 -1.57 15.42 -18.34
C LYS A 110 -2.45 16.53 -18.91
N ALA A 111 -1.90 17.44 -19.71
CA ALA A 111 -2.68 18.44 -20.42
C ALA A 111 -3.43 17.79 -21.62
N PRO A 112 -4.51 18.41 -22.13
CA PRO A 112 -5.36 17.85 -23.18
C PRO A 112 -4.64 17.56 -24.53
N ASP A 113 -3.47 18.16 -24.70
CA ASP A 113 -2.56 18.02 -25.85
C ASP A 113 -1.49 16.92 -25.65
N GLY A 114 -1.51 16.21 -24.51
CA GLY A 114 -0.48 15.24 -24.14
C GLY A 114 0.78 15.88 -23.53
N MET A 115 0.83 17.21 -23.40
CA MET A 115 1.92 17.93 -22.76
C MET A 115 1.76 17.87 -21.23
N LEU A 116 2.85 17.85 -20.47
CA LEU A 116 2.76 17.89 -19.00
C LEU A 116 2.33 19.30 -18.57
N ARG A 117 1.25 19.43 -17.77
CA ARG A 117 0.66 20.73 -17.38
C ARG A 117 1.59 21.62 -16.53
N PHE A 118 2.72 21.09 -16.08
CA PHE A 118 3.77 21.82 -15.37
C PHE A 118 4.80 22.50 -16.30
N LEU A 119 4.83 22.13 -17.59
CA LEU A 119 5.49 22.92 -18.63
C LEU A 119 4.48 23.95 -19.12
N ILE A 120 4.12 24.93 -18.28
CA ILE A 120 3.74 26.22 -18.86
C ILE A 120 5.06 26.77 -19.41
N PRO A 121 5.26 26.86 -20.74
CA PRO A 121 6.34 27.70 -21.23
C PRO A 121 5.98 29.11 -20.73
N VAL A 122 6.78 29.65 -19.81
CA VAL A 122 6.73 31.08 -19.52
C VAL A 122 6.87 31.76 -20.88
N LYS A 123 5.78 32.41 -21.34
CA LYS A 123 5.77 33.16 -22.58
C LYS A 123 6.93 34.18 -22.49
N PRO A 124 7.87 34.22 -23.45
CA PRO A 124 9.02 35.12 -23.40
C PRO A 124 8.69 36.59 -23.68
N HIS A 125 7.47 37.05 -23.36
CA HIS A 125 6.97 38.39 -23.72
C HIS A 125 6.77 39.31 -22.50
N LEU A 126 7.32 38.96 -21.33
CA LEU A 126 7.33 39.80 -20.14
C LEU A 126 8.75 39.92 -19.59
N ILE A 127 9.64 40.48 -20.41
CA ILE A 127 10.79 41.26 -19.95
C ILE A 127 10.66 42.61 -20.68
N PHE A 128 10.17 43.61 -19.96
CA PHE A 128 10.51 45.01 -20.17
C PHE A 128 11.25 45.47 -18.92
#